data_AF-A0A379F349-F1
#
_entry.id   AF-A0A379F349-F1
#
_cell.length_a   1.000
_cell.length_b   1.000
_cell.length_c   1.000
_cell.angle_alpha   90.00
_cell.angle_beta   90.00
_cell.angle_gamma   90.00
#
_symmetry.space_group_name_H-M   'P 1'
#
loop_
_entity.id
_entity.type
_entity.pdbx_description
1 polymer ?
#
loop_
_entity_poly.entity_id
_entity_poly.type
_entity_poly.pdbx_seq_one_letter_code
_entity_poly.pdbx_strand_id
1 'polypeptide(L)'
;MKRKGIELADISRFRGELMGLAILFVMLFHVGLPRTDMFFGLHRIGNIGVDMFFFLSGVGLWHSWTKNPNTKHFYQKRLLRIYPTWLIVASLYYIPDYLSISWIQHSGNSINIFDLIGDITINLDFWLHDELTFWYIPATMMLYLVTPFYLSLIIKHPIYRWIPVVMIVWCIIVQYVLPIYNVVGHLEIFWSRVPIYFIGLNFGAAVKDKKTIEYSSIWLILLVFVGTFASCVYLEQIRHGCFPLFLERLIYIPLTITGIFLLCITLNRLHNKHLNKILTFVGSISLEIYLLHNHFILDYIEQLDWHYWLKFFATLIIVLPLAWLLHKTVGKLTTIIKKN
;
A
#
# COMPACT_ATOMS: atom_id res chain seq x y z
N MET A 1 28.51 13.96 -23.67
CA MET A 1 28.14 14.11 -22.24
C MET A 1 27.76 12.75 -21.67
N LYS A 2 28.53 12.19 -20.72
CA LYS A 2 28.11 10.98 -19.99
C LYS A 2 26.81 11.31 -19.23
N ARG A 3 25.69 10.69 -19.62
CA ARG A 3 24.44 10.82 -18.85
C ARG A 3 24.71 10.26 -17.45
N LYS A 4 24.40 11.04 -16.40
CA LYS A 4 24.49 10.56 -15.01
C LYS A 4 23.63 9.29 -14.88
N GLY A 5 24.14 8.29 -14.15
CA GLY A 5 23.40 7.06 -13.86
C GLY A 5 22.09 7.34 -13.13
N ILE A 6 21.22 6.34 -13.06
CA ILE A 6 19.96 6.42 -12.31
C ILE A 6 20.31 6.29 -10.82
N GLU A 7 20.12 7.34 -10.03
CA GLU A 7 20.46 7.35 -8.60
C GLU A 7 19.36 6.68 -7.79
N LEU A 8 19.66 5.59 -7.08
CA LEU A 8 18.67 4.94 -6.21
C LEU A 8 18.27 5.81 -5.02
N ALA A 9 19.10 6.79 -4.66
CA ALA A 9 18.78 7.80 -3.67
C ALA A 9 17.51 8.59 -4.02
N ASP A 10 17.16 8.70 -5.31
CA ASP A 10 15.95 9.39 -5.76
C ASP A 10 14.67 8.73 -5.23
N ILE A 11 14.68 7.43 -4.91
CA ILE A 11 13.54 6.74 -4.28
C ILE A 11 13.25 7.33 -2.90
N SER A 12 14.30 7.61 -2.11
CA SER A 12 14.13 8.27 -0.81
C SER A 12 13.85 9.75 -0.95
N ARG A 13 14.41 10.42 -1.98
CA ARG A 13 14.21 11.84 -2.25
C ARG A 13 12.76 12.16 -2.62
N PHE A 14 12.18 11.37 -3.53
CA PHE A 14 10.80 11.54 -4.01
C PHE A 14 9.79 10.69 -3.25
N ARG A 15 10.14 10.18 -2.05
CA ARG A 15 9.29 9.26 -1.30
C ARG A 15 7.92 9.86 -1.00
N GLY A 16 7.85 11.16 -0.69
CA GLY A 16 6.58 11.83 -0.42
C GLY A 16 5.68 11.84 -1.65
N GLU A 17 6.24 12.20 -2.80
CA GLU A 17 5.56 12.25 -4.09
C GLU A 17 5.08 10.87 -4.54
N LEU A 18 5.93 9.84 -4.39
CA LEU A 18 5.59 8.47 -4.73
C LEU A 18 4.47 7.92 -3.85
N MET A 19 4.44 8.25 -2.55
CA MET A 19 3.31 7.91 -1.68
C MET A 19 2.03 8.65 -2.09
N GLY A 20 2.15 9.89 -2.57
CA GLY A 20 1.03 10.66 -3.10
C GLY A 20 0.44 10.05 -4.38
N LEU A 21 1.29 9.60 -5.30
CA LEU A 21 0.85 8.88 -6.49
C LEU A 21 0.22 7.52 -6.13
N ALA A 22 0.81 6.80 -5.18
CA ALA A 22 0.30 5.52 -4.72
C ALA A 22 -1.13 5.62 -4.19
N ILE A 23 -1.44 6.61 -3.32
CA ILE A 23 -2.80 6.77 -2.82
C ILE A 23 -3.79 7.16 -3.92
N LEU A 24 -3.38 7.98 -4.89
CA LEU A 24 -4.22 8.35 -6.02
C LEU A 24 -4.54 7.14 -6.92
N PHE A 25 -3.58 6.26 -7.15
CA PHE A 25 -3.82 4.99 -7.86
C PHE A 25 -4.78 4.08 -7.12
N VAL A 26 -4.64 3.96 -5.79
CA VAL A 26 -5.58 3.21 -4.95
C VAL A 26 -6.98 3.82 -5.01
N MET A 27 -7.12 5.14 -4.94
CA MET A 27 -8.43 5.79 -5.06
C MET A 27 -9.07 5.56 -6.42
N LEU A 28 -8.31 5.73 -7.51
CA LEU A 28 -8.80 5.46 -8.86
C LEU A 28 -9.30 4.01 -8.99
N PHE A 29 -8.58 3.06 -8.40
CA PHE A 29 -8.96 1.65 -8.38
C PHE A 29 -10.26 1.32 -7.62
N HIS A 30 -10.62 2.12 -6.61
CA HIS A 30 -11.84 1.86 -5.84
C HIS A 30 -13.09 2.42 -6.52
N VAL A 31 -12.96 3.45 -7.36
CA VAL A 31 -14.12 4.03 -8.07
C VAL A 31 -14.72 2.99 -9.00
N GLY A 32 -16.01 2.74 -8.87
CA GLY A 32 -16.75 1.77 -9.64
C GLY A 32 -16.65 2.03 -11.14
N LEU A 33 -16.20 1.01 -11.88
CA LEU A 33 -16.15 1.05 -13.34
C LEU A 33 -16.72 -0.26 -13.92
N PRO A 34 -17.68 -0.19 -14.86
CA PRO A 34 -18.27 -1.38 -15.45
C PRO A 34 -17.24 -2.28 -16.14
N ARG A 35 -17.44 -3.60 -16.05
CA ARG A 35 -16.54 -4.59 -16.66
C ARG A 35 -16.43 -4.47 -18.19
N THR A 36 -17.48 -3.97 -18.82
CA THR A 36 -17.60 -3.74 -20.26
C THR A 36 -16.78 -2.55 -20.75
N ASP A 37 -16.27 -1.71 -19.85
CA ASP A 37 -15.47 -0.55 -20.21
C ASP A 37 -14.09 -0.96 -20.76
N MET A 38 -13.61 -0.28 -21.80
CA MET A 38 -12.30 -0.52 -22.40
C MET A 38 -11.15 -0.09 -21.48
N PHE A 39 -11.42 0.76 -20.49
CA PHE A 39 -10.50 1.22 -19.47
C PHE A 39 -10.45 0.29 -18.26
N PHE A 40 -11.29 -0.75 -18.18
CA PHE A 40 -11.40 -1.63 -17.01
C PHE A 40 -10.05 -2.22 -16.57
N GLY A 41 -9.26 -2.76 -17.48
CA GLY A 41 -7.96 -3.35 -17.17
C GLY A 41 -6.98 -2.33 -16.60
N LEU A 42 -6.96 -1.12 -17.16
CA LEU A 42 -6.09 -0.04 -16.66
C LEU A 42 -6.56 0.47 -15.29
N HIS A 43 -7.87 0.57 -15.09
CA HIS A 43 -8.49 0.89 -13.81
C HIS A 43 -8.07 -0.11 -12.72
N ARG A 44 -8.15 -1.42 -13.00
CA ARG A 44 -7.80 -2.48 -12.05
C ARG A 44 -6.32 -2.46 -11.62
N ILE A 45 -5.42 -2.09 -12.53
CA ILE A 45 -3.99 -1.92 -12.22
C ILE A 45 -3.74 -0.84 -11.16
N GLY A 46 -4.68 0.08 -10.90
CA GLY A 46 -4.54 1.06 -9.80
C GLY A 46 -4.26 0.42 -8.42
N ASN A 47 -4.60 -0.85 -8.24
CA ASN A 47 -4.23 -1.67 -7.07
C ASN A 47 -2.70 -1.80 -6.87
N ILE A 48 -1.87 -1.46 -7.87
CA ILE A 48 -0.41 -1.35 -7.74
C ILE A 48 0.01 -0.28 -6.73
N GLY A 49 -0.84 0.71 -6.44
CA GLY A 49 -0.54 1.70 -5.40
C GLY A 49 -0.26 1.07 -4.03
N VAL A 50 -0.88 -0.08 -3.74
CA VAL A 50 -0.60 -0.87 -2.53
C VAL A 50 0.83 -1.45 -2.54
N ASP A 51 1.31 -1.93 -3.68
CA ASP A 51 2.69 -2.42 -3.82
C ASP A 51 3.69 -1.29 -3.65
N MET A 52 3.40 -0.11 -4.21
CA MET A 52 4.21 1.07 -4.00
C MET A 52 4.29 1.42 -2.52
N PHE A 53 3.17 1.38 -1.79
CA PHE A 53 3.15 1.61 -0.35
C PHE A 53 4.04 0.62 0.41
N PHE A 54 3.92 -0.68 0.14
CA PHE A 54 4.73 -1.70 0.81
C PHE A 54 6.21 -1.57 0.48
N PHE A 55 6.57 -1.40 -0.79
CA PHE A 55 7.94 -1.20 -1.23
C PHE A 55 8.59 0.02 -0.57
N LEU A 56 7.93 1.19 -0.65
CA LEU A 56 8.44 2.45 -0.11
C LEU A 56 8.44 2.48 1.43
N SER A 57 7.55 1.71 2.05
CA SER A 57 7.59 1.45 3.50
C SER A 57 8.83 0.66 3.85
N GLY A 58 9.11 -0.46 3.18
CA GLY A 58 10.33 -1.25 3.36
C GLY A 58 11.61 -0.39 3.24
N VAL A 59 11.74 0.39 2.17
CA VAL A 59 12.90 1.30 1.97
C VAL A 59 13.05 2.30 3.13
N GLY A 60 11.95 2.89 3.58
CA GLY A 60 11.96 3.84 4.70
C GLY A 60 12.30 3.20 6.05
N LEU A 61 11.90 1.95 6.26
CA LEU A 61 12.13 1.22 7.52
C LEU A 61 13.59 0.83 7.70
N TRP A 62 14.31 0.51 6.62
CA TRP A 62 15.76 0.32 6.65
C TRP A 62 16.48 1.53 7.26
N HIS A 63 16.12 2.74 6.82
CA HIS A 63 16.70 3.98 7.34
C HIS A 63 16.35 4.20 8.82
N SER A 64 15.09 3.93 9.19
CA SER A 64 14.65 4.05 10.57
C SER A 64 15.36 3.08 11.51
N TRP A 65 15.57 1.83 11.09
CA TRP A 65 16.23 0.79 11.88
C TRP A 65 17.72 1.04 12.01
N THR A 66 18.40 1.30 10.89
CA THR A 66 19.86 1.51 10.91
C THR A 66 20.28 2.80 11.61
N LYS A 67 19.36 3.75 11.83
CA LYS A 67 19.61 4.95 12.66
C LYS A 67 19.54 4.66 14.16
N ASN A 68 18.65 3.78 14.60
CA ASN A 68 18.53 3.36 15.99
C ASN A 68 17.96 1.93 16.03
N PRO A 69 18.81 0.89 16.12
CA PRO A 69 18.41 -0.51 16.07
C PRO A 69 17.86 -0.98 17.42
N ASN A 70 16.83 -0.30 17.91
CA ASN A 70 16.11 -0.64 19.14
C ASN A 70 14.69 -1.07 18.79
N THR A 71 14.36 -2.32 19.07
CA THR A 71 13.06 -2.94 18.74
C THR A 71 11.89 -2.22 19.40
N LYS A 72 12.00 -1.87 20.69
CA LYS A 72 10.93 -1.17 21.42
C LYS A 72 10.64 0.20 20.80
N HIS A 73 11.70 0.98 20.54
CA HIS A 73 11.60 2.29 19.89
C HIS A 73 11.03 2.19 18.48
N PHE A 74 11.42 1.17 17.72
CA PHE A 74 10.90 0.90 16.39
C PHE A 74 9.38 0.68 16.45
N TYR A 75 8.89 -0.23 17.28
CA TYR A 75 7.46 -0.50 17.41
C TYR A 75 6.68 0.69 17.93
N GLN A 76 7.16 1.37 18.97
CA GLN A 76 6.50 2.56 19.53
C GLN A 76 6.29 3.63 18.45
N LYS A 77 7.30 3.89 17.60
CA LYS A 77 7.18 4.85 16.50
C LYS A 77 6.16 4.46 15.44
N ARG A 78 5.87 3.17 15.26
CA ARG A 78 4.89 2.69 14.26
C ARG A 78 3.49 2.66 14.83
N LEU A 79 3.34 2.18 16.07
CA LEU A 79 2.08 2.25 16.80
C LEU A 79 1.60 3.70 16.88
N LEU A 80 2.44 4.64 17.36
CA LEU A 80 2.08 6.06 17.45
C LEU A 80 1.85 6.74 16.09
N ARG A 81 2.24 6.13 14.98
CA ARG A 81 1.99 6.66 13.63
C ARG A 81 0.67 6.16 13.05
N ILE A 82 0.27 4.92 13.36
CA ILE A 82 -0.88 4.26 12.73
C ILE A 82 -2.07 4.22 13.69
N TYR A 83 -1.88 3.71 14.91
CA TYR A 83 -2.95 3.40 15.84
C TYR A 83 -3.82 4.60 16.25
N PRO A 84 -3.26 5.80 16.50
CA PRO A 84 -4.11 6.94 16.85
C PRO A 84 -5.16 7.27 15.77
N THR A 85 -4.76 7.30 14.50
CA THR A 85 -5.69 7.52 13.38
C THR A 85 -6.60 6.31 13.19
N TRP A 86 -6.02 5.10 13.21
CA TRP A 86 -6.75 3.85 13.03
C TRP A 86 -7.87 3.68 14.04
N LEU A 87 -7.58 3.81 15.35
CA LEU A 87 -8.57 3.60 16.41
C LEU A 87 -9.75 4.56 16.30
N ILE A 88 -9.49 5.83 15.90
CA ILE A 88 -10.57 6.79 15.67
C ILE A 88 -11.45 6.32 14.51
N VAL A 89 -10.85 6.01 13.36
CA VAL A 89 -11.62 5.65 12.16
C VAL A 89 -12.31 4.30 12.30
N ALA A 90 -11.62 3.29 12.82
CA ALA A 90 -12.18 1.97 13.09
C ALA A 90 -13.34 2.05 14.09
N SER A 91 -13.24 2.87 15.14
CA SER A 91 -14.36 3.09 16.07
C SER A 91 -15.54 3.76 15.37
N LEU A 92 -15.29 4.74 14.50
CA LEU A 92 -16.33 5.42 13.72
C LEU A 92 -16.99 4.50 12.68
N TYR A 93 -16.35 3.39 12.31
CA TYR A 93 -16.89 2.41 11.37
C TYR A 93 -17.59 1.25 12.08
N TYR A 94 -16.87 0.52 12.94
CA TYR A 94 -17.36 -0.74 13.53
C TYR A 94 -18.36 -0.53 14.68
N ILE A 95 -18.31 0.56 15.45
CA ILE A 95 -19.31 0.78 16.52
C ILE A 95 -20.69 1.01 15.91
N PRO A 96 -20.86 1.91 14.92
CA PRO A 96 -22.16 2.08 14.28
C PRO A 96 -22.64 0.84 13.51
N ASP A 97 -21.71 0.07 12.93
CA ASP A 97 -21.99 -1.24 12.30
C ASP A 97 -22.59 -2.24 13.31
N TYR A 98 -21.92 -2.43 14.44
CA TYR A 98 -22.37 -3.30 15.54
C TYR A 98 -23.75 -2.89 16.09
N LEU A 99 -24.01 -1.59 16.18
CA LEU A 99 -25.30 -1.05 16.64
C LEU A 99 -26.41 -1.13 15.58
N SER A 100 -26.11 -1.61 14.36
CA SER A 100 -27.07 -1.75 13.26
C SER A 100 -27.87 -0.48 12.99
N ILE A 101 -27.18 0.68 12.96
CA ILE A 101 -27.82 1.98 12.77
C ILE A 101 -28.43 2.07 11.36
N SER A 102 -29.74 2.33 11.28
CA SER A 102 -30.54 2.16 10.05
C SER A 102 -30.15 3.04 8.86
N TRP A 103 -29.47 4.16 9.07
CA TRP A 103 -29.01 5.05 7.99
C TRP A 103 -27.57 4.75 7.52
N ILE A 104 -26.93 3.75 8.12
CA ILE A 104 -25.59 3.29 7.73
C ILE A 104 -25.75 2.14 6.75
N GLN A 105 -24.97 2.18 5.69
CA GLN A 105 -25.13 1.30 4.53
C GLN A 105 -24.35 -0.01 4.63
N HIS A 106 -23.73 -0.23 5.78
CA HIS A 106 -23.01 -1.45 6.14
C HIS A 106 -23.52 -1.94 7.50
N SER A 107 -23.63 -3.25 7.65
CA SER A 107 -24.05 -3.89 8.89
C SER A 107 -23.58 -5.33 8.93
N GLY A 108 -23.22 -5.83 10.11
CA GLY A 108 -22.98 -7.25 10.34
C GLY A 108 -21.53 -7.68 10.11
N ASN A 109 -20.59 -6.73 10.12
CA ASN A 109 -19.17 -7.05 10.20
C ASN A 109 -18.83 -7.51 11.63
N SER A 110 -19.23 -6.74 12.65
CA SER A 110 -19.03 -7.16 14.05
C SER A 110 -20.30 -7.75 14.64
N ILE A 111 -20.30 -9.05 14.96
CA ILE A 111 -21.51 -9.80 15.39
C ILE A 111 -21.70 -9.74 16.93
N ASN A 112 -20.62 -9.55 17.68
CA ASN A 112 -20.64 -9.50 19.14
C ASN A 112 -19.59 -8.52 19.69
N ILE A 113 -19.60 -8.27 21.00
CA ILE A 113 -18.69 -7.31 21.63
C ILE A 113 -17.21 -7.71 21.55
N PHE A 114 -16.89 -9.01 21.54
CA PHE A 114 -15.50 -9.47 21.37
C PHE A 114 -15.02 -9.26 19.94
N ASP A 115 -15.89 -9.51 18.98
CA ASP A 115 -15.71 -9.19 17.56
C ASP A 115 -15.40 -7.71 17.38
N LEU A 116 -16.26 -6.84 17.91
CA LEU A 116 -16.09 -5.39 17.84
C LEU A 116 -14.73 -4.93 18.40
N ILE A 117 -14.33 -5.48 19.54
CA ILE A 117 -13.02 -5.18 20.14
C ILE A 117 -11.90 -5.71 19.23
N GLY A 118 -12.04 -6.92 18.69
CA GLY A 118 -11.09 -7.52 17.74
C GLY A 118 -10.92 -6.65 16.49
N ASP A 119 -12.03 -6.21 15.90
CA ASP A 119 -12.08 -5.42 14.68
C ASP A 119 -11.43 -4.05 14.86
N ILE A 120 -11.78 -3.35 15.94
CA ILE A 120 -11.18 -2.05 16.26
C ILE A 120 -9.70 -2.16 16.59
N THR A 121 -9.28 -3.20 17.31
CA THR A 121 -7.89 -3.28 17.82
C THR A 121 -6.90 -3.81 16.80
N ILE A 122 -7.26 -4.89 16.10
CA ILE A 122 -6.36 -5.62 15.19
C ILE A 122 -7.01 -6.03 13.87
N ASN A 123 -8.27 -5.65 13.64
CA ASN A 123 -9.07 -6.10 12.50
C ASN A 123 -9.05 -7.64 12.43
N LEU A 124 -9.72 -8.26 13.39
CA LEU A 124 -9.65 -9.71 13.61
C LEU A 124 -10.27 -10.47 12.43
N ASP A 125 -11.35 -9.93 11.89
CA ASP A 125 -12.10 -10.55 10.79
C ASP A 125 -11.35 -10.59 9.47
N PHE A 126 -10.40 -9.67 9.24
CA PHE A 126 -9.47 -9.83 8.13
C PHE A 126 -8.69 -11.15 8.20
N TRP A 127 -8.32 -11.60 9.40
CA TRP A 127 -7.54 -12.83 9.57
C TRP A 127 -8.40 -14.10 9.54
N LEU A 128 -9.64 -14.01 10.05
CA LEU A 128 -10.50 -15.17 10.29
C LEU A 128 -11.61 -15.34 9.24
N HIS A 129 -12.17 -14.24 8.75
CA HIS A 129 -13.45 -14.21 8.02
C HIS A 129 -13.35 -13.54 6.63
N ASP A 130 -12.14 -13.33 6.12
CA ASP A 130 -11.89 -12.72 4.78
C ASP A 130 -12.47 -11.30 4.65
N GLU A 131 -12.52 -10.56 5.76
CA GLU A 131 -13.02 -9.19 5.76
C GLU A 131 -11.96 -8.23 5.21
N LEU A 132 -12.30 -7.50 4.14
CA LEU A 132 -11.35 -6.62 3.45
C LEU A 132 -11.48 -5.14 3.84
N THR A 133 -12.34 -4.78 4.78
CA THR A 133 -12.45 -3.39 5.22
C THR A 133 -11.16 -3.01 5.94
N PHE A 134 -10.48 -1.97 5.46
CA PHE A 134 -9.23 -1.50 6.05
C PHE A 134 -8.10 -2.53 6.18
N TRP A 135 -8.15 -3.64 5.44
CA TRP A 135 -7.21 -4.78 5.50
C TRP A 135 -5.72 -4.39 5.44
N TYR A 136 -5.39 -3.25 4.83
CA TYR A 136 -4.01 -2.78 4.73
C TYR A 136 -3.39 -2.51 6.11
N ILE A 137 -4.19 -2.08 7.09
CA ILE A 137 -3.72 -1.77 8.44
C ILE A 137 -3.18 -3.01 9.17
N PRO A 138 -3.97 -4.09 9.38
CA PRO A 138 -3.47 -5.30 10.01
C PRO A 138 -2.32 -5.93 9.21
N ALA A 139 -2.39 -5.94 7.88
CA ALA A 139 -1.32 -6.42 7.01
C ALA A 139 0.01 -5.67 7.24
N THR A 140 -0.04 -4.34 7.24
CA THR A 140 1.15 -3.50 7.47
C THR A 140 1.69 -3.66 8.89
N MET A 141 0.82 -3.80 9.89
CA MET A 141 1.23 -4.00 11.28
C MET A 141 1.92 -5.35 11.47
N MET A 142 1.42 -6.42 10.84
CA MET A 142 2.07 -7.73 10.85
C MET A 142 3.46 -7.67 10.19
N LEU A 143 3.58 -6.99 9.05
CA LEU A 143 4.88 -6.76 8.40
C LEU A 143 5.84 -5.94 9.27
N TYR A 144 5.35 -4.94 9.99
CA TYR A 144 6.17 -4.15 10.92
C TYR A 144 6.65 -4.98 12.10
N LEU A 145 5.83 -5.91 12.61
CA LEU A 145 6.21 -6.82 13.69
C LEU A 145 7.45 -7.65 13.32
N VAL A 146 7.48 -8.22 12.11
CA VAL A 146 8.60 -9.06 11.65
C VAL A 146 9.84 -8.28 11.20
N THR A 147 9.70 -6.97 10.95
CA THR A 147 10.74 -6.15 10.30
C THR A 147 12.06 -6.04 11.08
N PRO A 148 12.08 -5.75 12.40
CA PRO A 148 13.34 -5.68 13.16
C PRO A 148 14.16 -6.97 13.07
N PHE A 149 13.49 -8.13 13.13
CA PHE A 149 14.14 -9.44 13.05
C PHE A 149 14.74 -9.68 11.66
N TYR A 150 13.96 -9.42 10.61
CA TYR A 150 14.45 -9.55 9.25
C TYR A 150 15.63 -8.60 8.96
N LEU A 151 15.52 -7.32 9.34
CA LEU A 151 16.60 -6.35 9.14
C LEU A 151 17.86 -6.75 9.90
N SER A 152 17.73 -7.19 11.15
CA SER A 152 18.86 -7.70 11.93
C SER A 152 19.52 -8.90 11.26
N LEU A 153 18.72 -9.82 10.71
CA LEU A 153 19.20 -10.99 9.99
C LEU A 153 19.97 -10.61 8.72
N ILE A 154 19.38 -9.81 7.83
CA ILE A 154 19.99 -9.50 6.52
C ILE A 154 21.15 -8.51 6.59
N ILE A 155 21.25 -7.74 7.68
CA ILE A 155 22.42 -6.90 7.97
C ILE A 155 23.59 -7.79 8.40
N LYS A 156 23.34 -8.75 9.30
CA LYS A 156 24.37 -9.67 9.79
C LYS A 156 24.77 -10.71 8.74
N HIS A 157 23.81 -11.20 7.96
CA HIS A 157 23.97 -12.29 7.02
C HIS A 157 23.32 -11.92 5.67
N PRO A 158 24.06 -11.25 4.76
CA PRO A 158 23.51 -10.73 3.51
C PRO A 158 22.88 -11.78 2.58
N ILE A 159 23.24 -13.06 2.72
CA ILE A 159 22.65 -14.17 1.94
C ILE A 159 21.13 -14.28 2.15
N TYR A 160 20.62 -13.92 3.33
CA TYR A 160 19.18 -13.97 3.63
C TYR A 160 18.37 -12.90 2.89
N ARG A 161 19.00 -12.00 2.12
CA ARG A 161 18.29 -11.12 1.18
C ARG A 161 17.57 -11.90 0.08
N TRP A 162 17.84 -13.19 -0.08
CA TRP A 162 17.11 -14.10 -0.98
C TRP A 162 15.78 -14.62 -0.43
N ILE A 163 15.44 -14.39 0.85
CA ILE A 163 14.15 -14.79 1.45
C ILE A 163 12.92 -14.37 0.63
N PRO A 164 12.85 -13.18 -0.01
CA PRO A 164 11.72 -12.81 -0.85
C PRO A 164 11.46 -13.77 -2.01
N VAL A 165 12.49 -14.48 -2.52
CA VAL A 165 12.30 -15.54 -3.52
C VAL A 165 11.53 -16.71 -2.93
N VAL A 166 11.83 -17.10 -1.69
CA VAL A 166 11.06 -18.12 -0.97
C VAL A 166 9.62 -17.65 -0.74
N MET A 167 9.40 -16.36 -0.47
CA MET A 167 8.05 -15.80 -0.33
C MET A 167 7.26 -15.80 -1.65
N ILE A 168 7.93 -15.61 -2.79
CA ILE A 168 7.31 -15.77 -4.12
C ILE A 168 6.92 -17.23 -4.36
N VAL A 169 7.82 -18.18 -4.04
CA VAL A 169 7.51 -19.62 -4.12
C VAL A 169 6.36 -19.98 -3.19
N TRP A 170 6.31 -19.40 -1.99
CA TRP A 170 5.20 -19.57 -1.05
C TRP A 170 3.85 -19.14 -1.65
N CYS A 171 3.79 -18.01 -2.37
CA CYS A 171 2.57 -17.58 -3.05
C CYS A 171 2.07 -18.62 -4.07
N ILE A 172 2.98 -19.25 -4.81
CA ILE A 172 2.66 -20.32 -5.75
C ILE A 172 2.16 -21.57 -4.99
N ILE A 173 2.83 -21.94 -3.90
CA ILE A 173 2.43 -23.07 -3.05
C ILE A 173 1.01 -22.84 -2.50
N VAL A 174 0.73 -21.67 -1.93
CA VAL A 174 -0.60 -21.35 -1.39
C VAL A 174 -1.66 -21.44 -2.48
N GLN A 175 -1.39 -20.96 -3.68
CA GLN A 175 -2.36 -21.00 -4.78
C GLN A 175 -2.64 -22.41 -5.31
N TYR A 176 -1.65 -23.31 -5.34
CA TYR A 176 -1.76 -24.57 -6.07
C TYR A 176 -1.77 -25.82 -5.19
N VAL A 177 -1.40 -25.73 -3.90
CA VAL A 177 -1.47 -26.86 -2.96
C VAL A 177 -2.77 -26.79 -2.19
N LEU A 178 -3.78 -27.56 -2.62
CA LEU A 178 -5.17 -27.47 -2.13
C LEU A 178 -5.32 -27.50 -0.59
N PRO A 179 -4.64 -28.38 0.16
CA PRO A 179 -4.72 -28.34 1.62
C PRO A 179 -4.23 -27.02 2.23
N ILE A 180 -3.23 -26.38 1.62
CA ILE A 180 -2.70 -25.09 2.08
C ILE A 180 -3.66 -23.97 1.65
N TYR A 181 -4.13 -23.99 0.41
CA TYR A 181 -5.11 -23.03 -0.10
C TYR A 181 -6.35 -22.95 0.80
N ASN A 182 -6.90 -24.09 1.21
CA ASN A 182 -8.10 -24.13 2.05
C ASN A 182 -7.89 -23.54 3.45
N VAL A 183 -6.65 -23.40 3.92
CA VAL A 183 -6.33 -22.90 5.27
C VAL A 183 -5.91 -21.43 5.25
N VAL A 184 -5.16 -20.99 4.23
CA VAL A 184 -4.59 -19.63 4.18
C VAL A 184 -4.82 -18.89 2.87
N GLY A 185 -5.60 -19.47 1.96
CA GLY A 185 -5.90 -18.91 0.64
C GLY A 185 -6.79 -17.67 0.69
N HIS A 186 -7.62 -17.51 1.73
CA HIS A 186 -8.38 -16.27 1.95
C HIS A 186 -7.46 -15.07 2.21
N LEU A 187 -6.29 -15.29 2.82
CA LEU A 187 -5.27 -14.25 3.03
C LEU A 187 -4.43 -13.95 1.78
N GLU A 188 -4.94 -14.23 0.58
CA GLU A 188 -4.23 -14.04 -0.68
C GLU A 188 -3.72 -12.59 -0.85
N ILE A 189 -4.52 -11.61 -0.46
CA ILE A 189 -4.16 -10.19 -0.52
C ILE A 189 -3.00 -9.80 0.38
N PHE A 190 -2.83 -10.50 1.50
CA PHE A 190 -1.66 -10.33 2.34
C PHE A 190 -0.45 -11.04 1.73
N TRP A 191 -0.55 -12.35 1.50
CA TRP A 191 0.57 -13.19 1.10
C TRP A 191 1.21 -12.73 -0.20
N SER A 192 0.41 -12.37 -1.20
CA SER A 192 0.89 -11.86 -2.50
C SER A 192 1.68 -10.55 -2.39
N ARG A 193 1.51 -9.78 -1.30
CA ARG A 193 2.15 -8.47 -1.07
C ARG A 193 3.34 -8.53 -0.12
N VAL A 194 3.50 -9.64 0.62
CA VAL A 194 4.67 -9.89 1.47
C VAL A 194 5.98 -9.77 0.67
N PRO A 195 6.16 -10.38 -0.52
CA PRO A 195 7.44 -10.31 -1.23
C PRO A 195 7.90 -8.89 -1.55
N ILE A 196 7.03 -8.03 -2.10
CA ILE A 196 7.41 -6.67 -2.52
C ILE A 196 7.83 -5.80 -1.33
N TYR A 197 7.21 -6.00 -0.16
CA TYR A 197 7.59 -5.33 1.08
C TYR A 197 9.04 -5.67 1.49
N PHE A 198 9.41 -6.96 1.48
CA PHE A 198 10.75 -7.40 1.86
C PHE A 198 11.80 -7.06 0.80
N ILE A 199 11.41 -7.03 -0.49
CA ILE A 199 12.25 -6.46 -1.55
C ILE A 199 12.53 -4.99 -1.26
N GLY A 200 11.52 -4.21 -0.83
CA GLY A 200 11.70 -2.83 -0.37
C GLY A 200 12.72 -2.70 0.78
N LEU A 201 12.67 -3.58 1.79
CA LEU A 201 13.66 -3.63 2.87
C LEU A 201 15.08 -3.85 2.33
N ASN A 202 15.26 -4.78 1.39
CA ASN A 202 16.55 -5.05 0.75
C ASN A 202 17.06 -3.84 -0.05
N PHE A 203 16.16 -3.18 -0.80
CA PHE A 203 16.47 -1.96 -1.54
C PHE A 203 16.90 -0.82 -0.62
N GLY A 204 16.42 -0.77 0.62
CA GLY A 204 16.82 0.20 1.63
C GLY A 204 18.34 0.34 1.80
N ALA A 205 19.09 -0.78 1.70
CA ALA A 205 20.55 -0.76 1.73
C ALA A 205 21.15 -0.01 0.54
N ALA A 206 20.71 -0.35 -0.67
CA ALA A 206 21.21 0.26 -1.91
C ALA A 206 20.85 1.75 -2.03
N VAL A 207 19.66 2.13 -1.54
CA VAL A 207 19.21 3.53 -1.45
C VAL A 207 20.05 4.31 -0.45
N LYS A 208 20.32 3.75 0.74
CA LYS A 208 21.18 4.38 1.76
C LYS A 208 22.60 4.60 1.26
N ASP A 209 23.15 3.60 0.56
CA ASP A 209 24.50 3.64 -0.02
C ASP A 209 24.56 4.52 -1.29
N LYS A 210 23.45 5.14 -1.71
CA LYS A 210 23.33 5.97 -2.91
C LYS A 210 23.87 5.28 -4.16
N LYS A 211 23.65 3.97 -4.27
CA LYS A 211 24.08 3.20 -5.45
C LYS A 211 23.43 3.76 -6.71
N THR A 212 24.16 3.70 -7.80
CA THR A 212 23.69 4.15 -9.11
C THR A 212 23.54 2.94 -10.04
N ILE A 213 22.49 2.95 -10.83
CA ILE A 213 22.31 2.02 -11.94
C ILE A 213 22.86 2.69 -13.20
N GLU A 214 23.56 1.93 -14.04
CA GLU A 214 24.06 2.43 -15.31
C GLU A 214 22.90 2.93 -16.19
N TYR A 215 23.07 4.08 -16.81
CA TYR A 215 21.99 4.68 -17.62
C TYR A 215 21.55 3.79 -18.79
N SER A 216 22.45 2.96 -19.34
CA SER A 216 22.14 1.97 -20.38
C SER A 216 21.06 0.96 -19.96
N SER A 217 20.90 0.72 -18.64
CA SER A 217 19.87 -0.16 -18.08
C SER A 217 18.44 0.38 -18.27
N ILE A 218 18.27 1.64 -18.71
CA ILE A 218 16.95 2.22 -18.96
C ILE A 218 16.13 1.40 -19.97
N TRP A 219 16.78 0.78 -20.96
CA TRP A 219 16.10 -0.05 -21.95
C TRP A 219 15.56 -1.34 -21.36
N LEU A 220 16.32 -1.96 -20.45
CA LEU A 220 15.84 -3.12 -19.69
C LEU A 220 14.68 -2.73 -18.76
N ILE A 221 14.79 -1.59 -18.07
CA ILE A 221 13.72 -1.07 -17.21
C ILE A 221 12.44 -0.84 -18.04
N LEU A 222 12.54 -0.21 -19.21
CA LEU A 222 11.41 0.04 -20.10
C LEU A 222 10.83 -1.27 -20.65
N LEU A 223 11.67 -2.22 -21.06
CA LEU A 223 11.23 -3.51 -21.56
C LEU A 223 10.44 -4.28 -20.49
N VAL A 224 10.97 -4.35 -19.27
CA VAL A 224 10.29 -5.02 -18.15
C VAL A 224 9.02 -4.27 -17.77
N PHE A 225 9.05 -2.94 -17.69
CA PHE A 225 7.88 -2.12 -17.38
C PHE A 225 6.76 -2.33 -18.43
N VAL A 226 7.07 -2.17 -19.72
CA VAL A 226 6.08 -2.32 -20.79
C VAL A 226 5.55 -3.74 -20.86
N GLY A 227 6.43 -4.75 -20.76
CA GLY A 227 6.02 -6.15 -20.79
C GLY A 227 5.09 -6.53 -19.63
N THR A 228 5.45 -6.14 -18.41
CA THR A 228 4.64 -6.41 -17.21
C THR A 228 3.36 -5.59 -17.21
N PHE A 229 3.42 -4.31 -17.58
CA PHE A 229 2.24 -3.43 -17.69
C PHE A 229 1.24 -3.96 -18.71
N ALA A 230 1.69 -4.26 -19.94
CA ALA A 230 0.83 -4.83 -20.98
C ALA A 230 0.23 -6.17 -20.57
N SER A 231 1.01 -7.01 -19.89
CA SER A 231 0.51 -8.29 -19.34
C SER A 231 -0.59 -8.07 -18.31
N CYS A 232 -0.40 -7.15 -17.36
CA CYS A 232 -1.42 -6.82 -16.36
C CYS A 232 -2.69 -6.26 -17.02
N VAL A 233 -2.55 -5.33 -17.98
CA VAL A 233 -3.69 -4.77 -18.71
C VAL A 233 -4.45 -5.88 -19.43
N TYR A 234 -3.74 -6.77 -20.12
CA TYR A 234 -4.36 -7.89 -20.82
C TYR A 234 -5.06 -8.87 -19.86
N LEU A 235 -4.39 -9.23 -18.76
CA LEU A 235 -4.96 -10.15 -17.77
C LEU A 235 -6.23 -9.59 -17.16
N GLU A 236 -6.25 -8.31 -16.77
CA GLU A 236 -7.42 -7.66 -16.18
C GLU A 236 -8.49 -7.28 -17.23
N GLN A 237 -8.13 -6.89 -18.44
CA GLN A 237 -9.10 -6.50 -19.47
C GLN A 237 -9.74 -7.71 -20.16
N ILE A 238 -8.99 -8.78 -20.43
CA ILE A 238 -9.43 -9.92 -21.26
C ILE A 238 -9.64 -11.18 -20.42
N ARG A 239 -8.77 -11.44 -19.45
CA ARG A 239 -8.73 -12.71 -18.69
C ARG A 239 -9.17 -12.56 -17.22
N HIS A 240 -9.87 -11.48 -16.88
CA HIS A 240 -10.34 -11.23 -15.52
C HIS A 240 -11.11 -12.43 -14.98
N GLY A 241 -10.79 -12.85 -13.75
CA GLY A 241 -11.38 -14.03 -13.10
C GLY A 241 -10.95 -15.38 -13.68
N CYS A 242 -10.21 -15.42 -14.80
CA CYS A 242 -9.70 -16.65 -15.42
C CYS A 242 -8.27 -16.98 -15.00
N PHE A 243 -7.66 -16.17 -14.12
CA PHE A 243 -6.30 -16.31 -13.67
C PHE A 243 -6.19 -15.99 -12.17
N PRO A 244 -5.35 -16.71 -11.40
CA PRO A 244 -5.25 -16.46 -9.98
C PRO A 244 -4.68 -15.08 -9.63
N LEU A 245 -5.32 -14.40 -8.68
CA LEU A 245 -4.89 -13.09 -8.17
C LEU A 245 -3.45 -13.11 -7.63
N PHE A 246 -3.05 -14.22 -7.00
CA PHE A 246 -1.67 -14.43 -6.54
C PHE A 246 -0.67 -14.18 -7.65
N LEU A 247 -0.88 -14.81 -8.81
CA LEU A 247 0.06 -14.74 -9.92
C LEU A 247 0.05 -13.36 -10.59
N GLU A 248 -1.11 -12.70 -10.67
CA GLU A 248 -1.18 -11.34 -11.18
C GLU A 248 -0.34 -10.37 -10.32
N ARG A 249 -0.46 -10.49 -9.00
CA ARG A 249 0.30 -9.66 -8.06
C ARG A 249 1.80 -9.98 -8.04
N LEU A 250 2.19 -11.20 -8.40
CA LEU A 250 3.60 -11.51 -8.66
C LEU A 250 4.15 -10.75 -9.88
N ILE A 251 3.33 -10.48 -10.91
CA ILE A 251 3.70 -9.63 -12.05
C ILE A 251 3.78 -8.16 -11.63
N TYR A 252 3.00 -7.74 -10.63
CA TYR A 252 3.06 -6.37 -10.10
C TYR A 252 4.40 -6.05 -9.42
N ILE A 253 5.14 -7.05 -8.93
CA ILE A 253 6.46 -6.84 -8.29
C ILE A 253 7.43 -6.14 -9.25
N PRO A 254 7.80 -6.72 -10.42
CA PRO A 254 8.68 -6.05 -11.37
C PRO A 254 8.05 -4.76 -11.96
N LEU A 255 6.72 -4.72 -12.14
CA LEU A 255 6.02 -3.51 -12.60
C LEU A 255 6.18 -2.34 -11.61
N THR A 256 6.05 -2.61 -10.31
CA THR A 256 6.19 -1.61 -9.24
C THR A 256 7.61 -1.09 -9.17
N ILE A 257 8.62 -1.97 -9.18
CA ILE A 257 10.03 -1.57 -9.07
C ILE A 257 10.43 -0.71 -10.27
N THR A 258 10.14 -1.17 -11.48
CA THR A 258 10.45 -0.43 -12.71
C THR A 258 9.62 0.85 -12.83
N GLY A 259 8.35 0.82 -12.45
CA GLY A 259 7.48 1.99 -12.37
C GLY A 259 8.03 3.05 -11.42
N ILE A 260 8.49 2.67 -10.23
CA ILE A 260 9.13 3.60 -9.28
C ILE A 260 10.40 4.22 -9.89
N PHE A 261 11.25 3.45 -10.58
CA PHE A 261 12.42 4.04 -11.25
C PHE A 261 12.01 5.05 -12.32
N LEU A 262 11.02 4.72 -13.16
CA LEU A 262 10.52 5.62 -14.20
C LEU A 262 9.86 6.86 -13.60
N LEU A 263 9.12 6.73 -12.50
CA LEU A 263 8.54 7.86 -11.77
C LEU A 263 9.62 8.75 -11.17
N CYS A 264 10.65 8.20 -10.52
CA CYS A 264 11.80 8.97 -10.03
C CYS A 264 12.49 9.74 -11.16
N ILE A 265 12.75 9.08 -12.30
CA ILE A 265 13.33 9.74 -13.48
C ILE A 265 12.42 10.87 -13.98
N THR A 266 11.11 10.64 -14.02
CA THR A 266 10.12 11.61 -14.51
C THR A 266 10.02 12.81 -13.58
N LEU A 267 9.86 12.60 -12.28
CA LEU A 267 9.81 13.64 -11.26
C LEU A 267 11.11 14.47 -11.23
N ASN A 268 12.26 13.80 -11.38
CA ASN A 268 13.54 14.49 -11.48
C ASN A 268 13.65 15.30 -12.78
N ARG A 269 13.19 14.79 -13.93
CA ARG A 269 13.26 15.51 -15.22
C ARG A 269 12.31 16.69 -15.30
N LEU A 270 11.06 16.54 -14.86
CA LEU A 270 10.04 17.59 -14.92
C LEU A 270 10.44 18.82 -14.10
N HIS A 271 11.24 18.65 -13.03
CA HIS A 271 11.66 19.73 -12.12
C HIS A 271 10.52 20.65 -11.64
N ASN A 272 9.28 20.16 -11.64
CA ASN A 272 8.10 20.95 -11.31
C ASN A 272 7.89 20.98 -9.79
N LYS A 273 8.37 22.06 -9.16
CA LYS A 273 8.28 22.26 -7.70
C LYS A 273 6.83 22.32 -7.20
N HIS A 274 5.88 22.78 -8.01
CA HIS A 274 4.47 22.85 -7.60
C HIS A 274 3.84 21.47 -7.55
N LEU A 275 4.01 20.68 -8.62
CA LEU A 275 3.54 19.29 -8.66
C LEU A 275 4.14 18.47 -7.52
N ASN A 276 5.45 18.57 -7.29
CA ASN A 276 6.13 17.83 -6.24
C ASN A 276 5.60 18.21 -4.84
N LYS A 277 5.32 19.50 -4.60
CA LYS A 277 4.70 19.94 -3.34
C LYS A 277 3.29 19.36 -3.15
N ILE A 278 2.47 19.36 -4.21
CA ILE A 278 1.11 18.80 -4.17
C ILE A 278 1.17 17.30 -3.87
N LEU A 279 1.98 16.54 -4.63
CA LEU A 279 2.11 15.10 -4.42
C LEU A 279 2.70 14.77 -3.03
N THR A 280 3.68 15.55 -2.56
CA THR A 280 4.22 15.39 -1.21
C THR A 280 3.16 15.66 -0.13
N PHE A 281 2.33 16.68 -0.32
CA PHE A 281 1.22 16.97 0.58
C PHE A 281 0.24 15.79 0.63
N VAL A 282 -0.25 15.33 -0.52
CA VAL A 282 -1.16 14.18 -0.63
C VAL A 282 -0.52 12.93 0.01
N GLY A 283 0.75 12.67 -0.27
CA GLY A 283 1.49 11.55 0.31
C GLY A 283 1.68 11.65 1.83
N SER A 284 1.74 12.87 2.40
CA SER A 284 1.90 13.08 3.84
C SER A 284 0.67 12.71 4.66
N ILE A 285 -0.52 12.77 4.04
CA ILE A 285 -1.82 12.41 4.63
C ILE A 285 -2.43 11.15 4.01
N SER A 286 -1.60 10.33 3.35
CA SER A 286 -2.04 9.15 2.60
C SER A 286 -2.72 8.08 3.46
N LEU A 287 -2.36 7.97 4.74
CA LEU A 287 -3.01 7.04 5.68
C LEU A 287 -4.46 7.47 5.95
N GLU A 288 -4.66 8.75 6.23
CA GLU A 288 -5.97 9.33 6.48
C GLU A 288 -6.85 9.26 5.23
N ILE A 289 -6.29 9.53 4.05
CA ILE A 289 -7.01 9.35 2.78
C ILE A 289 -7.41 7.87 2.60
N TYR A 290 -6.48 6.93 2.82
CA TYR A 290 -6.77 5.50 2.71
C TYR A 290 -7.95 5.09 3.59
N LEU A 291 -7.96 5.53 4.84
CA LEU A 291 -9.00 5.18 5.80
C LEU A 291 -10.36 5.83 5.52
N LEU A 292 -10.41 6.98 4.83
CA LEU A 292 -11.65 7.73 4.63
C LEU A 292 -12.23 7.60 3.23
N HIS A 293 -11.41 7.42 2.18
CA HIS A 293 -11.89 7.56 0.81
C HIS A 293 -12.96 6.54 0.41
N ASN A 294 -12.83 5.29 0.83
CA ASN A 294 -13.71 4.20 0.40
C ASN A 294 -15.02 4.21 1.19
N HIS A 295 -15.00 3.64 2.40
CA HIS A 295 -16.21 3.36 3.18
C HIS A 295 -16.93 4.58 3.75
N PHE A 296 -16.25 5.72 3.92
CA PHE A 296 -16.88 6.92 4.46
C PHE A 296 -17.36 7.91 3.40
N ILE A 297 -16.90 7.78 2.15
CA ILE A 297 -17.12 8.79 1.11
C ILE A 297 -17.58 8.12 -0.18
N LEU A 298 -16.76 7.25 -0.76
CA LEU A 298 -17.02 6.66 -2.06
C LEU A 298 -18.28 5.79 -2.06
N ASP A 299 -18.52 4.98 -1.01
CA ASP A 299 -19.74 4.13 -0.92
C ASP A 299 -21.04 4.95 -1.11
N TYR A 300 -21.07 6.19 -0.59
CA TYR A 300 -22.19 7.12 -0.76
C TYR A 300 -22.21 7.79 -2.15
N ILE A 301 -21.04 8.12 -2.70
CA ILE A 301 -20.92 8.74 -4.04
C ILE A 301 -21.25 7.73 -5.14
N GLU A 302 -20.97 6.44 -4.95
CA GLU A 302 -21.26 5.38 -5.93
C GLU A 302 -22.75 5.23 -6.23
N GLN A 303 -23.61 5.60 -5.27
CA GLN A 303 -25.07 5.60 -5.42
C GLN A 303 -25.58 6.71 -6.33
N LEU A 304 -24.75 7.71 -6.58
CA LEU A 304 -25.04 8.74 -7.55
C LEU A 304 -24.76 8.16 -8.94
N ASP A 305 -25.69 8.35 -9.87
CA ASP A 305 -25.56 7.94 -11.28
C ASP A 305 -24.59 8.86 -12.04
N TRP A 306 -23.40 9.03 -11.48
CA TRP A 306 -22.35 9.90 -11.96
C TRP A 306 -21.32 9.11 -12.75
N HIS A 307 -20.73 9.78 -13.74
CA HIS A 307 -19.62 9.20 -14.49
C HIS A 307 -18.38 8.99 -13.60
N TYR A 308 -17.59 7.95 -13.90
CA TYR A 308 -16.36 7.56 -13.18
C TYR A 308 -15.48 8.74 -12.73
N TRP A 309 -15.08 9.62 -13.66
CA TRP A 309 -14.24 10.78 -13.34
C TRP A 309 -14.89 11.76 -12.36
N LEU A 310 -16.21 11.96 -12.45
CA LEU A 310 -16.92 12.85 -11.55
C LEU A 310 -16.95 12.26 -10.14
N LYS A 311 -17.18 10.94 -10.01
CA LYS A 311 -17.07 10.21 -8.73
C LYS A 311 -15.68 10.35 -8.12
N PHE A 312 -14.64 10.14 -8.92
CA PHE A 312 -13.24 10.29 -8.49
C PHE A 312 -12.94 11.71 -7.98
N PHE A 313 -13.26 12.75 -8.76
CA PHE A 313 -12.96 14.12 -8.37
C PHE A 313 -13.80 14.58 -7.18
N ALA A 314 -15.07 14.17 -7.09
CA ALA A 314 -15.91 14.44 -5.93
C ALA A 314 -15.32 13.80 -4.66
N THR A 315 -14.95 12.52 -4.73
CA THR A 315 -14.29 11.80 -3.62
C THR A 315 -12.99 12.50 -3.22
N LEU A 316 -12.17 12.91 -4.19
CA LEU A 316 -10.91 13.59 -3.94
C LEU A 316 -11.10 14.95 -3.26
N ILE A 317 -12.06 15.75 -3.72
CA ILE A 317 -12.37 17.08 -3.16
C ILE A 317 -12.88 16.96 -1.71
N ILE A 318 -13.66 15.91 -1.41
CA ILE A 318 -14.21 15.69 -0.07
C ILE A 318 -13.16 15.07 0.87
N VAL A 319 -12.40 14.07 0.42
CA VAL A 319 -11.47 13.33 1.28
C VAL A 319 -10.26 14.17 1.70
N LEU A 320 -9.72 15.02 0.81
CA LEU A 320 -8.53 15.82 1.12
C LEU A 320 -8.68 16.73 2.36
N PRO A 321 -9.73 17.56 2.49
CA PRO A 321 -9.91 18.39 3.69
C PRO A 321 -10.18 17.54 4.95
N LEU A 322 -10.96 16.46 4.85
CA LEU A 322 -11.25 15.58 5.98
C LEU A 322 -9.99 14.84 6.48
N ALA A 323 -9.22 14.27 5.55
CA ALA A 323 -7.96 13.60 5.84
C ALA A 323 -6.95 14.57 6.47
N TRP A 324 -6.87 15.80 5.97
CA TRP A 324 -6.00 16.82 6.55
C TRP A 324 -6.42 17.22 7.96
N LEU A 325 -7.72 17.40 8.20
CA LEU A 325 -8.26 17.72 9.53
C LEU A 325 -7.98 16.59 10.53
N LEU A 326 -8.20 15.33 10.13
CA LEU A 326 -7.89 14.15 10.92
C LEU A 326 -6.40 14.09 11.24
N HIS A 327 -5.54 14.28 10.24
CA HIS A 327 -4.09 14.31 10.39
C HIS A 327 -3.63 15.37 11.42
N LYS A 328 -4.17 16.58 11.34
CA LYS A 328 -3.87 17.67 12.28
C LYS A 328 -4.32 17.35 13.70
N THR A 329 -5.50 16.78 13.85
CA THR A 329 -6.09 16.43 15.16
C THR A 329 -5.27 15.32 15.83
N VAL A 330 -4.99 14.25 15.10
CA VAL A 330 -4.16 13.13 15.58
C VAL A 330 -2.72 13.56 15.88
N GLY A 331 -2.14 14.45 15.06
CA GLY A 331 -0.80 14.98 15.30
C GLY A 331 -0.68 15.71 16.64
N LYS A 332 -1.71 16.46 17.05
CA LYS A 332 -1.77 17.10 18.38
C LYS A 332 -1.85 16.05 19.50
N LEU A 333 -2.76 15.08 19.39
CA LEU A 333 -2.93 14.00 20.36
C LEU A 333 -1.64 13.21 20.57
N THR A 334 -0.97 12.83 19.48
CA THR A 334 0.28 12.06 19.51
C THR A 334 1.42 12.84 20.17
N THR A 335 1.43 14.16 20.05
CA THR A 335 2.44 15.02 20.70
C THR A 335 2.23 15.07 22.21
N ILE A 336 0.98 15.04 22.67
CA ILE A 336 0.64 14.97 24.10
C ILE A 336 1.08 13.61 24.67
N ILE A 337 0.75 12.51 23.98
CA ILE A 337 1.11 11.14 24.39
C ILE A 337 2.63 10.95 24.51
N LYS A 338 3.44 11.65 23.70
CA LYS A 338 4.91 11.56 23.77
C LYS A 338 5.56 12.40 24.88
N LYS A 339 4.83 13.37 25.43
CA LYS A 339 5.32 14.25 26.50
C LYS A 339 5.08 13.65 27.89
N ASN A 340 4.08 12.78 28.00
CA ASN A 340 3.80 11.95 29.17
C ASN A 340 4.50 10.60 29.02
#